data_AF-A0A1L8RDS8-F1
#
_entry.id   AF-A0A1L8RDS8-F1
#
_cell.length_a   1.000
_cell.length_b   1.000
_cell.length_c   1.000
_cell.angle_alpha   90.00
_cell.angle_beta   90.00
_cell.angle_gamma   90.00
#
_symmetry.space_group_name_H-M   'P 1'
#
loop_
_entity.id
_entity.type
_entity.pdbx_description
1 polymer ?
#
loop_
_entity_poly.entity_id
_entity_poly.type
_entity_poly.pdbx_seq_one_letter_code
_entity_poly.pdbx_strand_id
1 'polypeptide(L)'
;MASFTDIKTQDDLFKLLNIPKKNMTYLLYNKEEKGPENAYHTFSILKKNGDKREIDAPNDELKFVQKRLAILLWANQKKSWRLNNTKPNISHGFEESKSIITNAKIHRNKKIVLNLDLEDFFPSIHFGRVKGFFEKNKNFKVPKEVALVIARLVCYKGRLPQGAPTSPIISNLICRILDFRLLKLAKKYRLDYTRYADDLTFSTNSSSFVDEEQFFLDKLEKEIIRAGFKINAKKTRLQFSNSRQEVTGLTVNKKLNVSKEFYKNTRAMAHKLYTTGEFLIDGESGTINQLEGRFAFINQLDKYNNGLEYEISLNKNNIEYQKFLLSTIKVENNHQIMLLNLNSREKEYQKFLYYKYFYGNEIPTIVTEGKTDIRYLKAALKKMYKDYPILIEKNGNDYKFKVHFLKRVNKKGNKDISRLKYFFNLPIDGADAMKNLYNFFSDKNNKLYPNYLEYFNFLSTSKPSNPTFFIFDNELNNDKKPLRGFINYINEKKNMQSLKDNGSLRVTENLYVLTNQLIGKAEENEIEDLFDKKTLEHKIGGKSFSKKSISEKNNFYGKEIFSKYVLDNFENIDFENFRPMLNNLSRIISDYGK
;
A
#
# COMPACT_ATOMS: atom_id res chain seq x y z
N MET A 1 21.85 21.39 -14.84
CA MET A 1 22.01 19.91 -14.95
C MET A 1 22.31 19.59 -16.41
N ALA A 2 23.44 18.92 -16.66
CA ALA A 2 23.82 18.46 -18.00
C ALA A 2 22.70 17.62 -18.64
N SER A 3 22.42 17.87 -19.91
CA SER A 3 21.48 17.13 -20.74
C SER A 3 22.07 15.78 -21.14
N PHE A 4 21.25 14.76 -21.36
CA PHE A 4 21.73 13.46 -21.85
C PHE A 4 22.46 13.56 -23.21
N THR A 5 22.13 14.59 -24.00
CA THR A 5 22.77 14.96 -25.27
C THR A 5 24.18 15.56 -25.11
N ASP A 6 24.55 15.94 -23.89
CA ASP A 6 25.85 16.55 -23.60
C ASP A 6 26.93 15.48 -23.38
N ILE A 7 26.54 14.20 -23.28
CA ILE A 7 27.45 13.07 -23.19
C ILE A 7 28.17 12.89 -24.53
N LYS A 8 29.47 13.18 -24.58
CA LYS A 8 30.32 13.00 -25.76
C LYS A 8 31.25 11.80 -25.64
N THR A 9 31.60 11.43 -24.42
CA THR A 9 32.53 10.33 -24.13
C THR A 9 31.95 9.36 -23.11
N GLN A 10 32.59 8.20 -22.97
CA GLN A 10 32.25 7.24 -21.91
C GLN A 10 32.48 7.84 -20.52
N ASP A 11 33.53 8.64 -20.36
CA ASP A 11 33.84 9.29 -19.08
C ASP A 11 32.75 10.29 -18.67
N ASP A 12 32.13 10.99 -19.64
CA ASP A 12 30.98 11.86 -19.36
C ASP A 12 29.78 11.05 -18.84
N LEU A 13 29.52 9.88 -19.43
CA LEU A 13 28.46 8.98 -18.95
C LEU A 13 28.77 8.52 -17.52
N PHE A 14 30.01 8.16 -17.21
CA PHE A 14 30.39 7.66 -15.89
C PHE A 14 30.27 8.76 -14.82
N LYS A 15 30.72 9.97 -15.14
CA LYS A 15 30.55 11.17 -14.30
C LYS A 15 29.08 11.46 -14.04
N LEU A 16 28.23 11.40 -15.07
CA LEU A 16 26.80 11.67 -14.94
C LEU A 16 26.06 10.60 -14.12
N LEU A 17 26.51 9.35 -14.20
CA LEU A 17 26.05 8.27 -13.33
C LEU A 17 26.61 8.39 -11.90
N ASN A 18 27.60 9.27 -11.66
CA ASN A 18 28.34 9.36 -10.41
C ASN A 18 28.96 8.01 -10.00
N ILE A 19 29.70 7.41 -10.93
CA ILE A 19 30.41 6.13 -10.73
C ILE A 19 31.88 6.32 -11.12
N PRO A 20 32.84 5.92 -10.27
CA PRO A 20 34.26 6.01 -10.60
C PRO A 20 34.60 5.25 -11.88
N LYS A 21 35.43 5.86 -12.75
CA LYS A 21 35.88 5.26 -14.01
C LYS A 21 36.46 3.87 -13.80
N LYS A 22 37.32 3.69 -12.79
CA LYS A 22 37.94 2.40 -12.44
C LYS A 22 36.89 1.30 -12.26
N ASN A 23 35.83 1.57 -11.48
CA ASN A 23 34.78 0.60 -11.20
C ASN A 23 33.99 0.25 -12.47
N MET A 24 33.72 1.26 -13.31
CA MET A 24 32.98 1.03 -14.55
C MET A 24 33.79 0.29 -15.60
N THR A 25 35.08 0.60 -15.74
CA THR A 25 36.00 -0.13 -16.62
C THR A 25 36.11 -1.59 -16.19
N TYR A 26 36.24 -1.84 -14.88
CA TYR A 26 36.26 -3.20 -14.34
C TYR A 26 34.97 -3.98 -14.67
N LEU A 27 33.80 -3.37 -14.46
CA LEU A 27 32.50 -3.97 -14.78
C LEU A 27 32.28 -4.22 -16.29
N LEU A 28 32.79 -3.34 -17.16
CA LEU A 28 32.54 -3.42 -18.61
C LEU A 28 33.50 -4.32 -19.37
N TYR A 29 34.74 -4.46 -18.89
CA TYR A 29 35.84 -5.00 -19.70
C TYR A 29 36.56 -6.20 -19.06
N ASN A 30 36.32 -6.53 -17.79
CA ASN A 30 36.85 -7.76 -17.21
C ASN A 30 35.95 -8.96 -17.58
N LYS A 31 36.05 -9.41 -18.84
CA LYS A 31 35.20 -10.47 -19.41
C LYS A 31 35.33 -11.83 -18.72
N GLU A 32 36.47 -12.12 -18.10
CA GLU A 32 36.74 -13.43 -17.51
C GLU A 32 36.11 -13.57 -16.11
N GLU A 33 35.94 -12.47 -15.39
CA GLU A 33 35.41 -12.51 -14.01
C GLU A 33 34.09 -11.75 -13.81
N LYS A 34 33.90 -10.58 -14.45
CA LYS A 34 32.84 -9.62 -14.08
C LYS A 34 32.19 -8.83 -15.23
N GLY A 35 32.39 -9.23 -16.49
CA GLY A 35 31.74 -8.58 -17.63
C GLY A 35 30.21 -8.57 -17.49
N PRO A 36 29.47 -7.69 -18.19
CA PRO A 36 28.01 -7.63 -18.08
C PRO A 36 27.32 -8.98 -18.39
N GLU A 37 27.95 -9.84 -19.18
CA GLU A 37 27.57 -11.23 -19.45
C GLU A 37 27.69 -12.17 -18.23
N ASN A 38 28.59 -11.91 -17.29
CA ASN A 38 28.75 -12.72 -16.07
C ASN A 38 28.02 -12.09 -14.87
N ALA A 39 27.42 -10.92 -15.06
CA ALA A 39 26.78 -10.14 -14.00
C ALA A 39 25.27 -10.43 -13.85
N TYR A 40 24.76 -11.53 -14.43
CA TYR A 40 23.37 -11.96 -14.29
C TYR A 40 23.28 -13.38 -13.73
N HIS A 41 22.26 -13.61 -12.90
CA HIS A 41 21.82 -14.94 -12.52
C HIS A 41 20.43 -15.21 -13.12
N THR A 42 20.27 -16.39 -13.71
CA THR A 42 19.02 -16.81 -14.34
C THR A 42 18.28 -17.76 -13.40
N PHE A 43 16.99 -17.52 -13.17
CA PHE A 43 16.10 -18.40 -12.42
C PHE A 43 14.71 -18.46 -13.06
N SER A 44 13.92 -19.46 -12.73
CA SER A 44 12.57 -19.65 -13.28
C SER A 44 11.48 -19.36 -12.26
N ILE A 45 10.41 -18.70 -12.69
CA ILE A 45 9.15 -18.56 -11.94
C ILE A 45 8.00 -19.17 -12.73
N LEU A 46 6.97 -19.69 -12.06
CA LEU A 46 5.78 -20.21 -12.73
C LEU A 46 4.91 -19.05 -13.25
N LYS A 47 4.46 -19.16 -14.50
CA LYS A 47 3.38 -18.35 -15.06
C LYS A 47 2.04 -18.85 -14.52
N LYS A 48 0.99 -18.02 -14.66
CA LYS A 48 -0.38 -18.39 -14.26
C LYS A 48 -0.92 -19.63 -14.97
N ASN A 49 -0.41 -19.96 -16.15
CA ASN A 49 -0.79 -21.15 -16.92
C ASN A 49 0.11 -22.37 -16.63
N GLY A 50 1.02 -22.28 -15.66
CA GLY A 50 1.94 -23.36 -15.28
C GLY A 50 3.29 -23.35 -16.02
N ASP A 51 3.41 -22.64 -17.14
CA ASP A 51 4.68 -22.55 -17.88
C ASP A 51 5.76 -21.85 -17.05
N LYS A 52 7.03 -22.18 -17.29
CA LYS A 52 8.16 -21.46 -16.68
C LYS A 52 8.41 -20.13 -17.41
N ARG A 53 8.73 -19.09 -16.63
CA ARG A 53 9.27 -17.80 -17.09
C ARG A 53 10.68 -17.66 -16.54
N GLU A 54 11.65 -17.61 -17.43
CA GLU A 54 13.02 -17.26 -17.08
C GLU A 54 13.13 -15.79 -16.72
N ILE A 55 13.81 -15.51 -15.62
CA ILE A 55 14.14 -14.17 -15.12
C ILE A 55 15.66 -14.09 -15.05
N ASP A 56 16.20 -13.05 -15.68
CA ASP A 56 17.62 -12.72 -15.70
C ASP A 56 17.84 -11.50 -14.80
N ALA A 57 18.27 -11.76 -13.57
CA ALA A 57 18.46 -10.71 -12.58
C ALA A 57 19.94 -10.31 -12.47
N PRO A 58 20.25 -9.00 -12.53
CA PRO A 58 21.62 -8.53 -12.37
C PRO A 58 22.10 -8.70 -10.93
N ASN A 59 23.41 -8.92 -10.76
CA ASN A 59 24.09 -8.83 -9.46
C ASN A 59 24.03 -7.40 -8.91
N ASP A 60 24.36 -7.21 -7.63
CA ASP A 60 24.18 -5.91 -6.97
C ASP A 60 25.01 -4.77 -7.56
N GLU A 61 26.23 -5.07 -8.06
CA GLU A 61 27.10 -4.09 -8.72
C GLU A 61 26.47 -3.57 -10.02
N LEU A 62 26.08 -4.46 -10.95
CA LEU A 62 25.44 -4.07 -12.20
C LEU A 62 24.07 -3.44 -11.95
N LYS A 63 23.30 -3.97 -11.00
CA LYS A 63 21.99 -3.45 -10.60
C LYS A 63 22.10 -2.02 -10.08
N PHE A 64 23.16 -1.68 -9.35
CA PHE A 64 23.43 -0.31 -8.90
C PHE A 64 23.64 0.63 -10.09
N VAL A 65 24.49 0.24 -11.07
CA VAL A 65 24.72 1.02 -12.29
C VAL A 65 23.42 1.21 -13.07
N GLN A 66 22.68 0.12 -13.30
CA GLN A 66 21.42 0.13 -14.03
C GLN A 66 20.35 0.99 -13.36
N LYS A 67 20.23 0.95 -12.02
CA LYS A 67 19.31 1.85 -11.30
C LYS A 67 19.63 3.32 -11.56
N ARG A 68 20.91 3.71 -11.50
CA ARG A 68 21.34 5.08 -11.78
C ARG A 68 21.06 5.49 -13.23
N LEU A 69 21.34 4.59 -14.17
CA LEU A 69 21.01 4.82 -15.58
C LEU A 69 19.50 4.96 -15.79
N ALA A 70 18.68 4.11 -15.18
CA ALA A 70 17.23 4.22 -15.26
C ALA A 70 16.70 5.56 -14.72
N ILE A 71 17.22 6.03 -13.57
CA ILE A 71 16.89 7.36 -13.01
C ILE A 71 17.26 8.47 -13.99
N LEU A 72 18.46 8.41 -14.57
CA LEU A 72 18.92 9.39 -15.55
C LEU A 72 18.04 9.41 -16.80
N LEU A 73 17.68 8.24 -17.33
CA LEU A 73 16.79 8.11 -18.48
C LEU A 73 15.39 8.70 -18.18
N TRP A 74 14.84 8.44 -17.00
CA TRP A 74 13.57 9.00 -16.55
C TRP A 74 13.62 10.52 -16.44
N ALA A 75 14.68 11.06 -15.84
CA ALA A 75 14.87 12.50 -15.70
C ALA A 75 14.91 13.18 -17.08
N ASN A 76 15.66 12.61 -18.03
CA ASN A 76 15.75 13.14 -19.39
C ASN A 76 14.41 13.03 -20.14
N GLN A 77 13.70 11.90 -20.00
CA GLN A 77 12.38 11.71 -20.60
C GLN A 77 11.35 12.73 -20.08
N LYS A 78 11.30 12.95 -18.77
CA LYS A 78 10.43 13.96 -18.15
C LYS A 78 10.77 15.38 -18.62
N LYS A 79 12.06 15.70 -18.74
CA LYS A 79 12.52 16.98 -19.30
C LYS A 79 12.01 17.15 -20.74
N SER A 80 12.18 16.14 -21.60
CA SER A 80 11.68 16.14 -22.97
C SER A 80 10.16 16.34 -23.05
N TRP A 81 9.39 15.68 -22.18
CA TRP A 81 7.94 15.89 -22.13
C TRP A 81 7.54 17.31 -21.76
N ARG A 82 8.21 17.91 -20.77
CA ARG A 82 7.95 19.30 -20.36
C ARG A 82 8.23 20.28 -21.50
N LEU A 83 9.40 20.14 -22.14
CA LEU A 83 9.81 21.02 -23.24
C LEU A 83 8.88 20.93 -24.45
N ASN A 84 8.37 19.73 -24.76
CA ASN A 84 7.49 19.48 -25.90
C ASN A 84 6.00 19.51 -25.55
N ASN A 85 5.63 19.98 -24.34
CA ASN A 85 4.25 19.94 -23.81
C ASN A 85 3.53 18.59 -24.03
N THR A 86 4.28 17.50 -23.92
CA THR A 86 3.79 16.15 -24.24
C THR A 86 3.20 15.50 -23.00
N LYS A 87 1.96 15.00 -23.12
CA LYS A 87 1.30 14.23 -22.05
C LYS A 87 1.46 12.73 -22.33
N PRO A 88 2.13 11.94 -21.45
CA PRO A 88 2.29 10.50 -21.63
C PRO A 88 0.98 9.77 -21.31
N ASN A 89 0.10 9.66 -22.32
CA ASN A 89 -1.25 9.10 -22.18
C ASN A 89 -1.46 7.75 -22.87
N ILE A 90 -0.44 7.23 -23.55
CA ILE A 90 -0.55 5.99 -24.34
C ILE A 90 0.03 4.80 -23.56
N SER A 91 1.27 4.93 -23.07
CA SER A 91 1.91 3.92 -22.24
C SER A 91 1.44 4.05 -20.79
N HIS A 92 1.01 2.95 -20.20
CA HIS A 92 0.58 2.83 -18.80
C HIS A 92 1.42 1.82 -18.01
N GLY A 93 2.14 0.93 -18.71
CA GLY A 93 3.06 -0.02 -18.08
C GLY A 93 4.39 0.64 -17.75
N PHE A 94 4.93 0.37 -16.55
CA PHE A 94 6.21 0.90 -16.07
C PHE A 94 6.32 2.43 -15.97
N GLU A 95 5.22 3.15 -16.12
CA GLU A 95 5.17 4.60 -16.06
C GLU A 95 4.78 5.07 -14.66
N GLU A 96 5.44 6.13 -14.17
CA GLU A 96 5.11 6.70 -12.86
C GLU A 96 3.68 7.26 -12.86
N SER A 97 2.95 7.03 -11.75
CA SER A 97 1.54 7.42 -11.59
C SER A 97 0.57 6.76 -12.58
N LYS A 98 1.02 5.76 -13.34
CA LYS A 98 0.16 4.88 -14.14
C LYS A 98 0.05 3.51 -13.46
N SER A 99 -1.00 2.80 -13.82
CA SER A 99 -1.39 1.51 -13.26
C SER A 99 -2.38 0.81 -14.18
N ILE A 100 -2.66 -0.47 -13.89
CA ILE A 100 -3.72 -1.22 -14.54
C ILE A 100 -5.09 -0.51 -14.47
N ILE A 101 -5.36 0.24 -13.40
CA ILE A 101 -6.59 1.05 -13.25
C ILE A 101 -6.58 2.20 -14.25
N THR A 102 -5.48 2.94 -14.35
CA THR A 102 -5.38 4.05 -15.31
C THR A 102 -5.42 3.59 -16.77
N ASN A 103 -5.02 2.35 -17.05
CA ASN A 103 -5.11 1.74 -18.36
C ASN A 103 -6.56 1.36 -18.67
N ALA A 104 -7.14 0.53 -17.79
CA ALA A 104 -8.50 0.02 -17.93
C ALA A 104 -9.57 1.12 -17.98
N LYS A 105 -9.38 2.25 -17.28
CA LYS A 105 -10.37 3.34 -17.27
C LYS A 105 -10.66 3.92 -18.66
N ILE A 106 -9.68 3.92 -19.57
CA ILE A 106 -9.83 4.47 -20.93
C ILE A 106 -10.82 3.62 -21.74
N HIS A 107 -10.86 2.32 -21.46
CA HIS A 107 -11.63 1.32 -22.18
C HIS A 107 -12.94 0.95 -21.48
N ARG A 108 -13.32 1.70 -20.44
CA ARG A 108 -14.57 1.47 -19.71
C ARG A 108 -15.78 1.89 -20.56
N ASN A 109 -16.89 1.16 -20.43
CA ASN A 109 -18.15 1.44 -21.15
C ASN A 109 -18.00 1.43 -22.67
N LYS A 110 -17.19 0.51 -23.20
CA LYS A 110 -16.96 0.36 -24.65
C LYS A 110 -17.76 -0.81 -25.20
N LYS A 111 -18.40 -0.66 -26.37
CA LYS A 111 -19.12 -1.76 -27.03
C LYS A 111 -18.20 -2.91 -27.41
N ILE A 112 -16.98 -2.59 -27.85
CA ILE A 112 -15.98 -3.55 -28.32
C ILE A 112 -14.64 -3.21 -27.68
N VAL A 113 -13.95 -4.22 -27.16
CA VAL A 113 -12.58 -4.16 -26.64
C VAL A 113 -11.76 -5.24 -27.33
N LEU A 114 -10.64 -4.87 -27.92
CA LEU A 114 -9.69 -5.76 -28.57
C LEU A 114 -8.37 -5.71 -27.78
N ASN A 115 -7.95 -6.85 -27.24
CA ASN A 115 -6.66 -7.00 -26.56
C ASN A 115 -5.71 -7.83 -27.43
N LEU A 116 -4.44 -7.43 -27.48
CA LEU A 116 -3.35 -8.17 -28.07
C LEU A 116 -2.17 -8.19 -27.12
N ASP A 117 -1.32 -9.20 -27.23
CA ASP A 117 -0.09 -9.37 -26.44
C ASP A 117 1.08 -9.51 -27.43
N LEU A 118 2.24 -8.94 -27.09
CA LEU A 118 3.45 -9.07 -27.90
C LEU A 118 4.28 -10.27 -27.46
N GLU A 119 4.63 -11.15 -28.41
CA GLU A 119 5.51 -12.30 -28.14
C GLU A 119 6.90 -11.82 -27.71
N ASP A 120 7.44 -12.48 -26.67
CA ASP A 120 8.81 -12.29 -26.18
C ASP A 120 9.23 -10.81 -26.10
N PHE A 121 8.38 -9.98 -25.49
CA PHE A 121 8.48 -8.53 -25.54
C PHE A 121 9.87 -7.96 -25.22
N PHE A 122 10.45 -8.32 -24.08
CA PHE A 122 11.80 -7.88 -23.71
C PHE A 122 12.88 -8.51 -24.62
N PRO A 123 12.90 -9.85 -24.82
CA PRO A 123 13.83 -10.48 -25.77
C PRO A 123 13.84 -9.90 -27.19
N SER A 124 12.68 -9.46 -27.70
CA SER A 124 12.52 -8.85 -29.04
C SER A 124 13.26 -7.52 -29.17
N ILE A 125 13.66 -6.92 -28.05
CA ILE A 125 14.48 -5.71 -28.01
C ILE A 125 15.95 -6.12 -27.88
N HIS A 126 16.56 -6.38 -29.04
CA HIS A 126 17.96 -6.79 -29.11
C HIS A 126 18.95 -5.63 -28.99
N PHE A 127 20.22 -5.96 -28.72
CA PHE A 127 21.35 -5.04 -28.50
C PHE A 127 21.44 -3.94 -29.57
N GLY A 128 21.30 -4.33 -30.85
CA GLY A 128 21.33 -3.40 -31.99
C GLY A 128 20.21 -2.33 -31.93
N ARG A 129 19.00 -2.68 -31.47
CA ARG A 129 17.89 -1.73 -31.31
C ARG A 129 18.17 -0.74 -30.19
N VAL A 130 18.69 -1.21 -29.07
CA VAL A 130 19.07 -0.34 -27.94
C VAL A 130 20.14 0.64 -28.38
N LYS A 131 21.25 0.13 -28.95
CA LYS A 131 22.33 0.97 -29.49
C LYS A 131 21.80 1.98 -30.51
N GLY A 132 21.06 1.51 -31.52
CA GLY A 132 20.52 2.37 -32.57
C GLY A 132 19.56 3.43 -32.06
N PHE A 133 18.78 3.14 -31.01
CA PHE A 133 17.94 4.14 -30.36
C PHE A 133 18.77 5.29 -29.78
N PHE A 134 19.80 4.98 -28.98
CA PHE A 134 20.65 6.01 -28.36
C PHE A 134 21.54 6.75 -29.37
N GLU A 135 21.85 6.16 -30.52
CA GLU A 135 22.59 6.84 -31.60
C GLU A 135 21.71 7.83 -32.40
N LYS A 136 20.42 7.53 -32.56
CA LYS A 136 19.57 8.23 -33.53
C LYS A 136 18.46 9.08 -32.91
N ASN A 137 18.01 8.77 -31.69
CA ASN A 137 16.89 9.48 -31.08
C ASN A 137 17.28 10.91 -30.70
N LYS A 138 16.56 11.91 -31.21
CA LYS A 138 16.86 13.34 -30.98
C LYS A 138 17.00 13.74 -29.50
N ASN A 139 16.25 13.11 -28.59
CA ASN A 139 16.28 13.45 -27.15
C ASN A 139 17.37 12.72 -26.37
N PHE A 140 17.92 11.63 -26.90
CA PHE A 140 18.88 10.75 -26.23
C PHE A 140 20.16 10.53 -27.05
N LYS A 141 20.35 11.31 -28.12
CA LYS A 141 21.41 11.15 -29.10
C LYS A 141 22.79 11.26 -28.43
N VAL A 142 23.56 10.20 -28.49
CA VAL A 142 24.95 10.13 -28.02
C VAL A 142 25.85 9.53 -29.12
N PRO A 143 27.19 9.72 -29.03
CA PRO A 143 28.13 9.07 -29.95
C PRO A 143 28.05 7.54 -29.92
N LYS A 144 28.49 6.91 -31.01
CA LYS A 144 28.40 5.46 -31.24
C LYS A 144 29.03 4.65 -30.11
N GLU A 145 30.16 5.11 -29.60
CA GLU A 145 30.94 4.48 -28.54
C GLU A 145 30.17 4.50 -27.21
N VAL A 146 29.47 5.59 -26.92
CA VAL A 146 28.64 5.73 -25.70
C VAL A 146 27.38 4.87 -25.82
N ALA A 147 26.72 4.88 -26.98
CA ALA A 147 25.55 4.04 -27.22
C ALA A 147 25.88 2.55 -27.11
N LEU A 148 27.07 2.13 -27.56
CA LEU A 148 27.59 0.77 -27.39
C LEU A 148 27.75 0.41 -25.91
N VAL A 149 28.34 1.31 -25.10
CA VAL A 149 28.48 1.09 -23.65
C VAL A 149 27.12 0.98 -22.97
N ILE A 150 26.16 1.86 -23.30
CA ILE A 150 24.79 1.77 -22.78
C ILE A 150 24.17 0.41 -23.12
N ALA A 151 24.29 -0.03 -24.39
CA ALA A 151 23.75 -1.32 -24.81
C ALA A 151 24.40 -2.50 -24.08
N ARG A 152 25.71 -2.45 -23.81
CA ARG A 152 26.42 -3.48 -23.00
C ARG A 152 25.95 -3.52 -21.55
N LEU A 153 25.67 -2.36 -20.95
CA LEU A 153 25.20 -2.29 -19.56
C LEU A 153 23.78 -2.84 -19.38
N VAL A 154 22.94 -2.82 -20.41
CA VAL A 154 21.49 -3.07 -20.26
C VAL A 154 21.01 -4.31 -20.99
N CYS A 155 21.80 -4.87 -21.92
CA CYS A 155 21.48 -6.12 -22.58
C CYS A 155 22.27 -7.28 -21.99
N TYR A 156 21.62 -8.43 -21.90
CA TYR A 156 22.20 -9.70 -21.52
C TYR A 156 21.92 -10.71 -22.62
N LYS A 157 22.90 -11.53 -23.01
CA LYS A 157 22.80 -12.46 -24.15
C LYS A 157 22.22 -11.80 -25.42
N GLY A 158 22.64 -10.56 -25.69
CA GLY A 158 22.24 -9.79 -26.87
C GLY A 158 20.83 -9.19 -26.84
N ARG A 159 20.09 -9.25 -25.73
CA ARG A 159 18.69 -8.78 -25.62
C ARG A 159 18.42 -8.07 -24.29
N LEU A 160 17.32 -7.31 -24.19
CA LEU A 160 16.90 -6.80 -22.89
C LEU A 160 16.45 -7.95 -21.98
N PRO A 161 17.03 -8.09 -20.77
CA PRO A 161 16.65 -9.13 -19.83
C PRO A 161 15.36 -8.79 -19.07
N GLN A 162 14.62 -9.83 -18.69
CA GLN A 162 13.52 -9.73 -17.73
C GLN A 162 14.11 -9.75 -16.33
N GLY A 163 14.17 -8.60 -15.64
CA GLY A 163 14.73 -8.51 -14.28
C GLY A 163 15.67 -7.33 -14.06
N ALA A 164 16.21 -6.74 -15.14
CA ALA A 164 17.05 -5.55 -15.03
C ALA A 164 16.22 -4.26 -14.75
N PRO A 165 16.70 -3.37 -13.86
CA PRO A 165 16.05 -2.07 -13.57
C PRO A 165 15.89 -1.15 -14.79
N THR A 166 16.72 -1.29 -15.82
CA THR A 166 16.70 -0.47 -17.03
C THR A 166 15.72 -0.95 -18.09
N SER A 167 15.43 -2.26 -18.14
CA SER A 167 14.56 -2.85 -19.17
C SER A 167 13.20 -2.15 -19.27
N PRO A 168 12.48 -1.83 -18.17
CA PRO A 168 11.16 -1.21 -18.23
C PRO A 168 11.13 0.16 -18.93
N ILE A 169 12.10 1.04 -18.64
CA ILE A 169 12.15 2.36 -19.27
C ILE A 169 12.62 2.26 -20.72
N ILE A 170 13.63 1.42 -21.00
CA ILE A 170 14.17 1.29 -22.37
C ILE A 170 13.10 0.69 -23.29
N SER A 171 12.33 -0.30 -22.83
CA SER A 171 11.23 -0.85 -23.61
C SER A 171 10.19 0.21 -23.94
N ASN A 172 9.80 1.06 -22.98
CA ASN A 172 8.87 2.16 -23.26
C ASN A 172 9.44 3.17 -24.24
N LEU A 173 10.71 3.55 -24.10
CA LEU A 173 11.39 4.49 -25.01
C LEU A 173 11.40 3.98 -26.45
N ILE A 174 11.71 2.69 -26.64
CA ILE A 174 11.73 2.04 -27.96
C ILE A 174 10.32 1.88 -28.52
N CYS A 175 9.34 1.51 -27.70
CA CYS A 175 7.94 1.35 -28.14
C CYS A 175 7.26 2.66 -28.55
N ARG A 176 7.82 3.84 -28.26
CA ARG A 176 7.22 5.13 -28.68
C ARG A 176 6.94 5.21 -30.19
N ILE A 177 7.81 4.62 -31.02
CA ILE A 177 7.61 4.61 -32.49
C ILE A 177 6.44 3.70 -32.88
N LEU A 178 6.31 2.56 -32.19
CA LEU A 178 5.17 1.66 -32.34
C LEU A 178 3.89 2.40 -31.90
N ASP A 179 3.89 2.97 -30.70
CA ASP A 179 2.75 3.69 -30.12
C ASP A 179 2.22 4.78 -31.06
N PHE A 180 3.12 5.54 -31.71
CA PHE A 180 2.72 6.57 -32.67
C PHE A 180 2.03 6.00 -33.92
N ARG A 181 2.58 4.91 -34.48
CA ARG A 181 2.01 4.23 -35.65
C ARG A 181 0.64 3.62 -35.32
N LEU A 182 0.55 2.96 -34.17
CA LEU A 182 -0.67 2.32 -33.72
C LEU A 182 -1.75 3.34 -33.36
N LEU A 183 -1.38 4.47 -32.74
CA LEU A 183 -2.33 5.55 -32.47
C LEU A 183 -2.88 6.16 -33.77
N LYS A 184 -2.02 6.37 -34.79
CA LYS A 184 -2.45 6.87 -36.10
C LYS A 184 -3.41 5.89 -36.78
N LEU A 185 -3.12 4.59 -36.71
CA LEU A 185 -3.99 3.55 -37.24
C LEU A 185 -5.33 3.51 -36.48
N ALA A 186 -5.29 3.47 -35.15
CA ALA A 186 -6.46 3.45 -34.28
C ALA A 186 -7.40 4.64 -34.57
N LYS A 187 -6.84 5.84 -34.77
CA LYS A 187 -7.62 7.04 -35.12
C LYS A 187 -8.41 6.87 -36.43
N LYS A 188 -7.84 6.21 -37.44
CA LYS A 188 -8.52 5.95 -38.73
C LYS A 188 -9.78 5.09 -38.55
N TYR A 189 -9.74 4.16 -37.59
CA TYR A 189 -10.83 3.23 -37.28
C TYR A 189 -11.66 3.67 -36.05
N ARG A 190 -11.49 4.91 -35.56
CA ARG A 190 -12.20 5.47 -34.39
C ARG A 190 -12.08 4.59 -33.13
N LEU A 191 -10.87 4.09 -32.89
CA LEU A 191 -10.50 3.30 -31.72
C LEU A 191 -9.73 4.17 -30.72
N ASP A 192 -10.02 4.00 -29.43
CA ASP A 192 -9.10 4.37 -28.36
C ASP A 192 -8.00 3.32 -28.25
N TYR A 193 -6.77 3.76 -27.95
CA TYR A 193 -5.61 2.88 -27.86
C TYR A 193 -4.77 3.19 -26.62
N THR A 194 -4.38 2.13 -25.90
CA THR A 194 -3.39 2.19 -24.82
C THR A 194 -2.47 0.97 -24.86
N ARG A 195 -1.30 1.10 -24.21
CA ARG A 195 -0.34 0.00 -24.04
C ARG A 195 0.07 -0.14 -22.56
N TYR A 196 0.04 -1.36 -22.05
CA TYR A 196 0.58 -1.71 -20.74
C TYR A 196 1.69 -2.75 -20.91
N ALA A 197 2.94 -2.30 -20.96
CA ALA A 197 4.08 -3.14 -21.31
C ALA A 197 3.90 -3.79 -22.70
N ASP A 198 3.70 -5.10 -22.75
CA ASP A 198 3.41 -5.96 -23.90
C ASP A 198 1.93 -6.05 -24.27
N ASP A 199 1.02 -5.72 -23.35
CA ASP A 199 -0.42 -5.72 -23.59
C ASP A 199 -0.82 -4.46 -24.38
N LEU A 200 -1.39 -4.65 -25.56
CA LEU A 200 -2.02 -3.63 -26.39
C LEU A 200 -3.54 -3.71 -26.22
N THR A 201 -4.21 -2.58 -26.01
CA THR A 201 -5.66 -2.54 -25.89
C THR A 201 -6.25 -1.47 -26.80
N PHE A 202 -7.20 -1.90 -27.62
CA PHE A 202 -8.01 -1.06 -28.49
C PHE A 202 -9.47 -1.14 -28.07
N SER A 203 -10.26 -0.08 -28.24
CA SER A 203 -11.68 -0.15 -27.96
C SER A 203 -12.50 0.88 -28.72
N THR A 204 -13.76 0.58 -28.99
CA THR A 204 -14.68 1.51 -29.66
C THR A 204 -16.13 1.31 -29.22
N ASN A 205 -16.94 2.34 -29.49
CA ASN A 205 -18.41 2.28 -29.42
C ASN A 205 -19.06 2.18 -30.81
N SER A 206 -18.26 2.12 -31.88
CA SER A 206 -18.74 1.88 -33.23
C SER A 206 -19.01 0.39 -33.44
N SER A 207 -20.27 0.01 -33.67
CA SER A 207 -20.62 -1.39 -33.96
C SER A 207 -20.08 -1.84 -35.33
N SER A 208 -19.91 -0.91 -36.28
CA SER A 208 -19.37 -1.19 -37.63
C SER A 208 -17.91 -1.65 -37.63
N PHE A 209 -17.20 -1.56 -36.50
CA PHE A 209 -15.82 -2.02 -36.42
C PHE A 209 -15.69 -3.53 -36.64
N VAL A 210 -16.75 -4.30 -36.39
CA VAL A 210 -16.77 -5.75 -36.66
C VAL A 210 -16.51 -6.04 -38.13
N ASP A 211 -17.12 -5.26 -39.03
CA ASP A 211 -16.95 -5.43 -40.48
C ASP A 211 -15.54 -5.03 -40.95
N GLU A 212 -14.87 -4.15 -40.18
CA GLU A 212 -13.54 -3.63 -40.46
C GLU A 212 -12.42 -4.36 -39.69
N GLU A 213 -12.77 -5.31 -38.81
CA GLU A 213 -11.85 -5.91 -37.83
C GLU A 213 -10.65 -6.56 -38.52
N GLN A 214 -10.89 -7.44 -39.48
CA GLN A 214 -9.82 -8.18 -40.14
C GLN A 214 -8.86 -7.23 -40.88
N PHE A 215 -9.39 -6.24 -41.59
CA PHE A 215 -8.58 -5.22 -42.25
C PHE A 215 -7.77 -4.37 -41.28
N PHE A 216 -8.30 -4.12 -40.09
CA PHE A 216 -7.57 -3.44 -39.02
C PHE A 216 -6.45 -4.34 -38.48
N LEU A 217 -6.74 -5.61 -38.18
CA LEU A 217 -5.76 -6.58 -37.69
C LEU A 217 -4.59 -6.78 -38.66
N ASP A 218 -4.85 -6.90 -39.96
CA ASP A 218 -3.80 -7.06 -40.98
C ASP A 218 -2.87 -5.84 -41.04
N LYS A 219 -3.42 -4.62 -40.90
CA LYS A 219 -2.63 -3.39 -40.88
C LYS A 219 -1.88 -3.23 -39.55
N LEU A 220 -2.52 -3.62 -38.45
CA LEU A 220 -1.94 -3.61 -37.12
C LEU A 220 -0.72 -4.52 -37.06
N GLU A 221 -0.85 -5.75 -37.56
CA GLU A 221 0.25 -6.73 -37.63
C GLU A 221 1.42 -6.21 -38.47
N LYS A 222 1.15 -5.60 -39.64
CA LYS A 222 2.20 -4.97 -40.46
C LYS A 222 2.97 -3.89 -39.70
N GLU A 223 2.29 -3.02 -38.95
CA GLU A 223 2.96 -1.98 -38.16
C GLU A 223 3.75 -2.54 -36.98
N ILE A 224 3.26 -3.62 -36.34
CA ILE A 224 3.93 -4.33 -35.25
C ILE A 224 5.20 -5.03 -35.76
N ILE A 225 5.12 -5.77 -36.87
CA ILE A 225 6.27 -6.41 -37.53
C ILE A 225 7.30 -5.36 -37.95
N ARG A 226 6.85 -4.24 -38.54
CA ARG A 226 7.72 -3.13 -38.92
C ARG A 226 8.38 -2.45 -37.72
N ALA A 227 7.84 -2.60 -36.52
CA ALA A 227 8.45 -2.14 -35.28
C ALA A 227 9.37 -3.20 -34.64
N GLY A 228 9.53 -4.38 -35.25
CA GLY A 228 10.37 -5.47 -34.75
C GLY A 228 9.74 -6.24 -33.60
N PHE A 229 8.42 -6.41 -33.62
CA PHE A 229 7.69 -7.22 -32.66
C PHE A 229 6.77 -8.20 -33.39
N LYS A 230 6.21 -9.17 -32.67
CA LYS A 230 5.25 -10.13 -33.19
C LYS A 230 4.04 -10.24 -32.27
N ILE A 231 2.85 -10.44 -32.85
CA ILE A 231 1.61 -10.63 -32.09
C ILE A 231 1.54 -12.07 -31.58
N ASN A 232 1.13 -12.23 -30.32
CA ASN A 232 0.76 -13.51 -29.75
C ASN A 232 -0.69 -13.84 -30.11
N ALA A 233 -0.88 -14.56 -31.22
CA ALA A 233 -2.21 -14.89 -31.73
C ALA A 233 -3.10 -15.62 -30.69
N LYS A 234 -2.51 -16.46 -29.83
CA LYS A 234 -3.24 -17.20 -28.78
C LYS A 234 -3.80 -16.31 -27.68
N LYS A 235 -3.25 -15.10 -27.52
CA LYS A 235 -3.67 -14.13 -26.50
C LYS A 235 -4.45 -12.94 -27.08
N THR A 236 -4.61 -12.87 -28.40
CA THR A 236 -5.48 -11.90 -29.05
C THR A 236 -6.94 -12.22 -28.74
N ARG A 237 -7.70 -11.23 -28.26
CA ARG A 237 -9.11 -11.40 -27.89
C ARG A 237 -9.94 -10.19 -28.28
N LEU A 238 -11.01 -10.41 -29.04
CA LEU A 238 -12.08 -9.45 -29.24
C LEU A 238 -13.22 -9.73 -28.24
N GLN A 239 -13.69 -8.69 -27.55
CA GLN A 239 -14.67 -8.79 -26.48
C GLN A 239 -15.79 -7.77 -26.65
N PHE A 240 -17.02 -8.26 -26.67
CA PHE A 240 -18.23 -7.46 -26.84
C PHE A 240 -18.87 -7.10 -25.49
N SER A 241 -19.60 -5.99 -25.43
CA SER A 241 -20.18 -5.46 -24.19
C SER A 241 -21.25 -6.35 -23.54
N ASN A 242 -21.83 -7.29 -24.29
CA ASN A 242 -22.74 -8.33 -23.80
C ASN A 242 -22.01 -9.50 -23.11
N SER A 243 -20.68 -9.55 -23.20
CA SER A 243 -19.80 -10.54 -22.57
C SER A 243 -18.83 -9.84 -21.62
N ARG A 244 -18.06 -10.59 -20.82
CA ARG A 244 -17.04 -9.98 -19.95
C ARG A 244 -15.92 -9.37 -20.80
N GLN A 245 -15.74 -8.06 -20.69
CA GLN A 245 -14.60 -7.34 -21.25
C GLN A 245 -13.55 -7.10 -20.18
N GLU A 246 -12.28 -7.31 -20.53
CA GLU A 246 -11.17 -7.28 -19.58
C GLU A 246 -9.99 -6.48 -20.14
N VAL A 247 -9.42 -5.60 -19.32
CA VAL A 247 -8.19 -4.88 -19.65
C VAL A 247 -7.22 -5.03 -18.50
N THR A 248 -6.05 -5.60 -18.75
CA THR A 248 -5.00 -5.81 -17.74
C THR A 248 -5.50 -6.49 -16.46
N GLY A 249 -6.36 -7.51 -16.59
CA GLY A 249 -6.92 -8.23 -15.45
C GLY A 249 -8.19 -7.63 -14.83
N LEU A 250 -8.66 -6.48 -15.32
CA LEU A 250 -9.81 -5.76 -14.77
C LEU A 250 -11.00 -5.83 -15.72
N THR A 251 -12.18 -6.17 -15.20
CA THR A 251 -13.45 -6.04 -15.91
C THR A 251 -13.74 -4.57 -16.20
N VAL A 252 -14.11 -4.23 -17.44
CA VAL A 252 -14.32 -2.83 -17.87
C VAL A 252 -15.71 -2.50 -18.41
N ASN A 253 -16.64 -3.46 -18.45
CA ASN A 253 -17.97 -3.27 -19.05
C ASN A 253 -18.72 -2.01 -18.57
N LYS A 254 -18.81 -1.82 -17.24
CA LYS A 254 -19.55 -0.70 -16.61
C LYS A 254 -18.72 0.03 -15.55
N LYS A 255 -18.17 -0.76 -14.63
CA LYS A 255 -17.29 -0.34 -13.54
C LYS A 255 -15.96 -1.08 -13.67
N LEU A 256 -14.88 -0.51 -13.14
CA LEU A 256 -13.61 -1.25 -13.06
C LEU A 256 -13.71 -2.25 -11.91
N ASN A 257 -13.61 -3.54 -12.20
CA ASN A 257 -13.83 -4.59 -11.21
C ASN A 257 -12.84 -5.75 -11.35
N VAL A 258 -12.55 -6.43 -10.25
CA VAL A 258 -11.97 -7.78 -10.32
C VAL A 258 -12.96 -8.75 -10.97
N SER A 259 -12.49 -9.92 -11.39
CA SER A 259 -13.39 -11.00 -11.82
C SER A 259 -14.28 -11.45 -10.65
N LYS A 260 -15.50 -11.90 -10.96
CA LYS A 260 -16.43 -12.48 -9.98
C LYS A 260 -15.79 -13.66 -9.26
N GLU A 261 -15.03 -14.48 -9.99
CA GLU A 261 -14.25 -15.61 -9.48
C GLU A 261 -13.27 -15.16 -8.39
N PHE A 262 -12.46 -14.14 -8.67
CA PHE A 262 -11.45 -13.64 -7.73
C PHE A 262 -12.10 -13.16 -6.42
N TYR A 263 -13.23 -12.45 -6.51
CA TYR A 263 -13.97 -11.99 -5.34
C TYR A 263 -14.57 -13.15 -4.54
N LYS A 264 -15.24 -14.10 -5.22
CA LYS A 264 -15.81 -15.29 -4.57
C LYS A 264 -14.74 -16.12 -3.86
N ASN A 265 -13.61 -16.36 -4.51
CA ASN A 265 -12.50 -17.12 -3.91
C ASN A 265 -11.92 -16.38 -2.71
N THR A 266 -11.79 -15.05 -2.78
CA THR A 266 -11.33 -14.25 -1.64
C THR A 266 -12.29 -14.34 -0.45
N ARG A 267 -13.61 -14.30 -0.69
CA ARG A 267 -14.61 -14.51 0.37
C ARG A 267 -14.58 -15.91 0.94
N ALA A 268 -14.44 -16.93 0.09
CA ALA A 268 -14.34 -18.32 0.54
C ALA A 268 -13.10 -18.55 1.40
N MET A 269 -11.95 -17.98 1.02
CA MET A 269 -10.72 -17.98 1.82
C MET A 269 -10.94 -17.32 3.17
N ALA A 270 -11.59 -16.15 3.20
CA ALA A 270 -11.91 -15.45 4.44
C ALA A 270 -12.85 -16.25 5.33
N HIS A 271 -13.89 -16.86 4.76
CA HIS A 271 -14.81 -17.71 5.51
C HIS A 271 -14.08 -18.92 6.12
N LYS A 272 -13.23 -19.62 5.35
CA LYS A 272 -12.41 -20.73 5.85
C LYS A 272 -11.54 -20.28 7.02
N LEU A 273 -10.83 -19.16 6.87
CA LEU A 273 -10.04 -18.56 7.94
C LEU A 273 -10.88 -18.36 9.21
N TYR A 274 -12.10 -17.81 9.10
CA TYR A 274 -12.96 -17.56 10.27
C TYR A 274 -13.43 -18.85 10.97
N THR A 275 -13.71 -19.90 10.19
CA THR A 275 -14.27 -21.16 10.71
C THR A 275 -13.22 -22.15 11.21
N THR A 276 -12.05 -22.22 10.54
CA THR A 276 -11.02 -23.24 10.79
C THR A 276 -9.67 -22.66 11.21
N GLY A 277 -9.48 -21.34 11.15
CA GLY A 277 -8.20 -20.68 11.45
C GLY A 277 -7.18 -20.69 10.30
N GLU A 278 -7.47 -21.40 9.20
CA GLU A 278 -6.56 -21.55 8.06
C GLU A 278 -7.30 -21.54 6.72
N PHE A 279 -6.56 -21.31 5.64
CA PHE A 279 -7.08 -21.38 4.29
C PHE A 279 -5.94 -21.65 3.30
N LEU A 280 -6.28 -22.04 2.06
CA LEU A 280 -5.30 -22.33 1.03
C LEU A 280 -5.31 -21.25 -0.07
N ILE A 281 -4.14 -20.98 -0.63
CA ILE A 281 -3.95 -20.24 -1.89
C ILE A 281 -3.15 -21.14 -2.81
N ASP A 282 -3.74 -21.50 -3.96
CA ASP A 282 -3.09 -22.32 -4.99
C ASP A 282 -2.51 -23.66 -4.45
N GLY A 283 -3.20 -24.26 -3.46
CA GLY A 283 -2.81 -25.53 -2.84
C GLY A 283 -1.94 -25.40 -1.58
N GLU A 284 -1.37 -24.22 -1.34
CA GLU A 284 -0.48 -23.97 -0.20
C GLU A 284 -1.17 -23.19 0.91
N SER A 285 -0.65 -23.30 2.14
CA SER A 285 -1.19 -22.55 3.29
C SER A 285 -1.10 -21.04 3.07
N GLY A 286 -2.25 -20.37 3.16
CA GLY A 286 -2.39 -18.94 2.95
C GLY A 286 -2.13 -18.14 4.22
N THR A 287 -1.51 -16.98 4.07
CA THR A 287 -1.24 -16.05 5.18
C THR A 287 -2.28 -14.93 5.24
N ILE A 288 -2.56 -14.42 6.45
CA ILE A 288 -3.47 -13.27 6.66
C ILE A 288 -3.07 -12.07 5.78
N ASN A 289 -1.76 -11.82 5.60
CA ASN A 289 -1.27 -10.73 4.76
C ASN A 289 -1.57 -10.93 3.26
N GLN A 290 -1.51 -12.17 2.75
CA GLN A 290 -1.92 -12.45 1.38
C GLN A 290 -3.42 -12.20 1.20
N LEU A 291 -4.26 -12.66 2.13
CA LEU A 291 -5.70 -12.43 2.07
C LEU A 291 -6.05 -10.94 2.20
N GLU A 292 -5.38 -10.21 3.10
CA GLU A 292 -5.51 -8.76 3.21
C GLU A 292 -5.12 -8.06 1.91
N GLY A 293 -4.08 -8.52 1.22
CA GLY A 293 -3.67 -8.00 -0.09
C GLY A 293 -4.78 -8.15 -1.14
N ARG A 294 -5.47 -9.29 -1.15
CA ARG A 294 -6.62 -9.54 -2.05
C ARG A 294 -7.77 -8.58 -1.76
N PHE A 295 -8.16 -8.43 -0.49
CA PHE A 295 -9.20 -7.47 -0.10
C PHE A 295 -8.78 -6.02 -0.38
N ALA A 296 -7.53 -5.67 -0.12
CA ALA A 296 -7.00 -4.33 -0.40
C ALA A 296 -7.07 -4.01 -1.89
N PHE A 297 -6.77 -4.97 -2.76
CA PHE A 297 -6.89 -4.82 -4.20
C PHE A 297 -8.35 -4.62 -4.65
N ILE A 298 -9.28 -5.41 -4.11
CA ILE A 298 -10.73 -5.23 -4.37
C ILE A 298 -11.18 -3.83 -3.94
N ASN A 299 -10.85 -3.43 -2.71
CA ASN A 299 -11.20 -2.14 -2.14
C ASN A 299 -10.57 -0.95 -2.88
N GLN A 300 -9.41 -1.13 -3.50
CA GLN A 300 -8.81 -0.11 -4.36
C GLN A 300 -9.71 0.21 -5.57
N LEU A 301 -10.34 -0.81 -6.17
CA LEU A 301 -11.28 -0.64 -7.27
C LEU A 301 -12.62 -0.09 -6.79
N ASP A 302 -13.12 -0.55 -5.63
CA ASP A 302 -14.32 0.02 -5.00
C ASP A 302 -14.16 1.52 -4.78
N LYS A 303 -13.08 1.95 -4.12
CA LYS A 303 -12.79 3.37 -3.90
C LYS A 303 -12.71 4.17 -5.19
N TYR A 304 -12.11 3.60 -6.23
CA TYR A 304 -12.07 4.25 -7.54
C TYR A 304 -13.46 4.43 -8.14
N ASN A 305 -14.31 3.39 -8.10
CA ASN A 305 -15.67 3.47 -8.61
C ASN A 305 -16.54 4.43 -7.78
N ASN A 306 -16.44 4.40 -6.44
CA ASN A 306 -17.17 5.30 -5.55
C ASN A 306 -16.81 6.76 -5.85
N GLY A 307 -15.52 7.06 -6.09
CA GLY A 307 -15.06 8.39 -6.46
C GLY A 307 -15.66 8.88 -7.79
N LEU A 308 -15.79 7.99 -8.77
CA LEU A 308 -16.45 8.33 -10.04
C LEU A 308 -17.95 8.55 -9.90
N GLU A 309 -18.62 7.73 -9.10
CA GLU A 309 -20.04 7.91 -8.80
C GLU A 309 -20.29 9.24 -8.09
N TYR A 310 -19.39 9.61 -7.18
CA TYR A 310 -19.40 10.93 -6.55
C TYR A 310 -19.25 12.07 -7.56
N GLU A 311 -18.25 12.01 -8.46
CA GLU A 311 -18.09 13.02 -9.51
C GLU A 311 -19.33 13.12 -10.42
N ILE A 312 -19.92 11.98 -10.81
CA ILE A 312 -21.16 11.94 -11.59
C ILE A 312 -22.33 12.56 -10.80
N SER A 313 -22.40 12.29 -9.50
CA SER A 313 -23.46 12.82 -8.63
C SER A 313 -23.43 14.34 -8.51
N LEU A 314 -22.22 14.92 -8.36
CA LEU A 314 -22.02 16.36 -8.37
C LEU A 314 -22.49 16.99 -9.68
N ASN A 315 -22.20 16.35 -10.81
CA ASN A 315 -22.57 16.86 -12.13
C ASN A 315 -24.07 16.77 -12.44
N LYS A 316 -24.79 15.80 -11.86
CA LYS A 316 -26.20 15.52 -12.20
C LYS A 316 -27.24 16.15 -11.28
N ASN A 317 -26.86 16.57 -10.07
CA ASN A 317 -27.71 17.25 -9.07
C ASN A 317 -29.16 16.70 -8.90
N ASN A 318 -29.38 15.39 -9.10
CA ASN A 318 -30.70 14.74 -8.99
C ASN A 318 -30.84 14.02 -7.63
N ILE A 319 -32.06 13.94 -7.08
CA ILE A 319 -32.43 13.32 -5.79
C ILE A 319 -31.84 11.91 -5.61
N GLU A 320 -31.85 11.08 -6.66
CA GLU A 320 -31.28 9.72 -6.61
C GLU A 320 -29.75 9.74 -6.35
N TYR A 321 -29.06 10.74 -6.91
CA TYR A 321 -27.62 10.95 -6.77
C TYR A 321 -27.25 11.77 -5.52
N GLN A 322 -28.19 12.54 -4.95
CA GLN A 322 -28.00 13.25 -3.69
C GLN A 322 -27.70 12.30 -2.52
N LYS A 323 -28.13 11.03 -2.58
CA LYS A 323 -27.75 10.01 -1.58
C LYS A 323 -26.22 9.80 -1.49
N PHE A 324 -25.52 9.85 -2.62
CA PHE A 324 -24.05 9.78 -2.65
C PHE A 324 -23.42 11.10 -2.18
N LEU A 325 -24.02 12.25 -2.53
CA LEU A 325 -23.59 13.56 -2.02
C LEU A 325 -23.70 13.63 -0.49
N LEU A 326 -24.80 13.16 0.10
CA LEU A 326 -25.05 13.16 1.55
C LEU A 326 -23.99 12.37 2.34
N SER A 327 -23.47 11.26 1.79
CA SER A 327 -22.35 10.52 2.40
C SER A 327 -20.98 11.21 2.32
N THR A 328 -20.91 12.34 1.60
CA THR A 328 -19.63 12.96 1.19
C THR A 328 -19.55 14.48 1.45
N ILE A 329 -20.60 15.15 1.91
CA ILE A 329 -20.52 16.56 2.35
C ILE A 329 -19.56 16.64 3.55
N LYS A 330 -18.52 17.47 3.46
CA LYS A 330 -17.55 17.75 4.53
C LYS A 330 -18.20 18.48 5.71
N VAL A 331 -18.96 17.76 6.51
CA VAL A 331 -19.30 18.15 7.88
C VAL A 331 -18.71 17.06 8.77
N GLU A 332 -18.07 17.43 9.88
CA GLU A 332 -17.35 16.53 10.79
C GLU A 332 -18.21 15.36 11.33
N ASN A 333 -19.53 15.42 11.17
CA ASN A 333 -20.52 14.38 11.52
C ASN A 333 -20.74 13.27 10.46
N ASN A 334 -20.03 13.24 9.32
CA ASN A 334 -20.41 12.42 8.15
C ASN A 334 -19.83 10.98 8.08
N HIS A 335 -18.96 10.57 9.01
CA HIS A 335 -18.36 9.23 8.95
C HIS A 335 -19.32 8.08 9.31
N GLN A 336 -20.33 8.34 10.13
CA GLN A 336 -21.40 7.40 10.42
C GLN A 336 -22.23 7.07 9.17
N ILE A 337 -22.47 8.06 8.32
CA ILE A 337 -23.18 7.89 7.05
C ILE A 337 -22.32 7.10 6.06
N MET A 338 -20.99 7.27 6.07
CA MET A 338 -20.10 6.43 5.26
C MET A 338 -20.18 4.95 5.66
N LEU A 339 -20.20 4.63 6.95
CA LEU A 339 -20.34 3.24 7.43
C LEU A 339 -21.66 2.60 6.97
N LEU A 340 -22.77 3.36 7.02
CA LEU A 340 -24.07 2.89 6.52
C LEU A 340 -24.06 2.56 5.02
N ASN A 341 -23.21 3.24 4.25
CA ASN A 341 -23.16 3.14 2.80
C ASN A 341 -22.03 2.22 2.27
N LEU A 342 -21.32 1.50 3.14
CA LEU A 342 -20.35 0.49 2.69
C LEU A 342 -21.05 -0.53 1.80
N ASN A 343 -20.49 -0.78 0.63
CA ASN A 343 -21.00 -1.81 -0.27
C ASN A 343 -20.70 -3.21 0.29
N SER A 344 -21.29 -4.25 -0.31
CA SER A 344 -21.14 -5.62 0.19
C SER A 344 -19.68 -6.11 0.23
N ARG A 345 -18.83 -5.68 -0.71
CA ARG A 345 -17.40 -6.04 -0.73
C ARG A 345 -16.61 -5.32 0.36
N GLU A 346 -16.94 -4.05 0.58
CA GLU A 346 -16.37 -3.24 1.65
C GLU A 346 -16.74 -3.81 3.03
N LYS A 347 -17.99 -4.25 3.23
CA LYS A 347 -18.44 -4.93 4.46
C LYS A 347 -17.69 -6.24 4.71
N GLU A 348 -17.41 -7.03 3.67
CA GLU A 348 -16.59 -8.25 3.82
C GLU A 348 -15.15 -7.92 4.20
N TYR A 349 -14.59 -6.80 3.70
CA TYR A 349 -13.27 -6.36 4.12
C TYR A 349 -13.27 -5.80 5.55
N GLN A 350 -14.31 -5.06 5.94
CA GLN A 350 -14.49 -4.57 7.31
C GLN A 350 -14.50 -5.74 8.31
N LYS A 351 -15.29 -6.78 8.02
CA LYS A 351 -15.34 -8.05 8.75
C LYS A 351 -13.95 -8.70 8.86
N PHE A 352 -13.22 -8.82 7.73
CA PHE A 352 -11.85 -9.35 7.74
C PHE A 352 -10.91 -8.54 8.63
N LEU A 353 -10.98 -7.21 8.57
CA LEU A 353 -10.14 -6.34 9.39
C LEU A 353 -10.47 -6.52 10.88
N TYR A 354 -11.75 -6.67 11.23
CA TYR A 354 -12.12 -6.95 12.62
C TYR A 354 -11.54 -8.27 13.08
N TYR A 355 -11.73 -9.34 12.29
CA TYR A 355 -11.16 -10.65 12.59
C TYR A 355 -9.65 -10.56 12.82
N LYS A 356 -8.92 -9.95 11.86
CA LYS A 356 -7.46 -9.81 11.92
C LYS A 356 -6.97 -9.12 13.18
N TYR A 357 -7.62 -8.04 13.62
CA TYR A 357 -7.11 -7.22 14.72
C TYR A 357 -7.67 -7.61 16.09
N PHE A 358 -8.87 -8.19 16.15
CA PHE A 358 -9.62 -8.28 17.40
C PHE A 358 -10.27 -9.65 17.66
N TYR A 359 -10.17 -10.62 16.75
CA TYR A 359 -10.73 -11.96 16.99
C TYR A 359 -9.69 -13.06 16.77
N GLY A 360 -9.17 -13.19 15.55
CA GLY A 360 -8.10 -14.11 15.17
C GLY A 360 -6.74 -13.44 15.13
N ASN A 361 -6.49 -12.45 16.00
CA ASN A 361 -5.21 -11.79 16.10
C ASN A 361 -4.15 -12.74 16.67
N GLU A 362 -3.02 -12.88 15.98
CA GLU A 362 -1.91 -13.79 16.36
C GLU A 362 -1.26 -13.42 17.71
N ILE A 363 -1.31 -12.13 18.07
CA ILE A 363 -0.80 -11.59 19.33
C ILE A 363 -1.79 -10.56 19.90
N PRO A 364 -1.77 -10.28 21.21
CA PRO A 364 -2.69 -9.31 21.83
C PRO A 364 -2.63 -7.92 21.21
N THR A 365 -3.79 -7.28 21.05
CA THR A 365 -3.91 -5.97 20.40
C THR A 365 -4.05 -4.86 21.42
N ILE A 366 -3.22 -3.83 21.33
CA ILE A 366 -3.29 -2.63 22.17
C ILE A 366 -3.79 -1.45 21.33
N VAL A 367 -4.85 -0.81 21.81
CA VAL A 367 -5.38 0.45 21.29
C VAL A 367 -5.19 1.50 22.37
N THR A 368 -4.46 2.56 22.06
CA THR A 368 -4.24 3.72 22.94
C THR A 368 -5.05 4.91 22.46
N GLU A 369 -5.24 5.94 23.28
CA GLU A 369 -5.93 7.18 22.91
C GLU A 369 -5.20 7.93 21.79
N GLY A 370 -3.88 8.08 21.95
CA GLY A 370 -3.00 8.80 21.04
C GLY A 370 -1.85 7.94 20.50
N LYS A 371 -1.24 8.40 19.40
CA LYS A 371 -0.03 7.78 18.82
C LYS A 371 1.22 7.93 19.70
N THR A 372 1.22 8.89 20.62
CA THR A 372 2.30 9.21 21.55
C THR A 372 2.48 8.09 22.56
N ASP A 373 1.36 7.59 23.09
CA ASP A 373 1.29 6.56 24.12
C ASP A 373 1.91 5.25 23.63
N ILE A 374 1.69 4.91 22.35
CA ILE A 374 2.36 3.79 21.69
C ILE A 374 3.88 3.90 21.79
N ARG A 375 4.45 5.11 21.64
CA ARG A 375 5.91 5.29 21.73
C ARG A 375 6.41 5.17 23.16
N TYR A 376 5.68 5.72 24.14
CA TYR A 376 6.04 5.57 25.54
C TYR A 376 6.01 4.10 25.98
N LEU A 377 4.94 3.38 25.66
CA LEU A 377 4.81 1.94 25.95
C LEU A 377 5.91 1.11 25.29
N LYS A 378 6.24 1.43 24.02
CA LYS A 378 7.37 0.78 23.34
C LYS A 378 8.70 1.05 24.02
N ALA A 379 8.95 2.29 24.45
CA ALA A 379 10.18 2.67 25.14
C ALA A 379 10.30 1.94 26.48
N ALA A 380 9.22 1.92 27.28
CA ALA A 380 9.14 1.20 28.54
C ALA A 380 9.42 -0.30 28.37
N LEU A 381 8.73 -0.95 27.42
CA LEU A 381 8.95 -2.36 27.12
C LEU A 381 10.39 -2.65 26.67
N LYS A 382 11.00 -1.78 25.83
CA LYS A 382 12.41 -1.95 25.43
C LYS A 382 13.36 -1.85 26.61
N LYS A 383 13.12 -0.91 27.54
CA LYS A 383 13.92 -0.75 28.76
C LYS A 383 13.80 -1.96 29.67
N MET A 384 12.58 -2.48 29.82
CA MET A 384 12.21 -3.49 30.81
C MET A 384 11.99 -4.88 30.19
N TYR A 385 12.62 -5.16 29.05
CA TYR A 385 12.33 -6.36 28.26
C TYR A 385 12.61 -7.67 29.02
N LYS A 386 13.55 -7.65 29.97
CA LYS A 386 13.87 -8.79 30.84
C LYS A 386 12.74 -9.10 31.82
N ASP A 387 12.01 -8.09 32.25
CA ASP A 387 10.95 -8.21 33.24
C ASP A 387 9.63 -8.67 32.59
N TYR A 388 9.45 -8.39 31.30
CA TYR A 388 8.22 -8.68 30.55
C TYR A 388 8.44 -9.55 29.29
N PRO A 389 9.01 -10.77 29.42
CA PRO A 389 9.31 -11.64 28.28
C PRO A 389 8.07 -12.09 27.51
N ILE A 390 6.88 -12.01 28.10
CA ILE A 390 5.59 -12.29 27.43
C ILE A 390 5.15 -11.14 26.51
N LEU A 391 5.60 -9.91 26.76
CA LEU A 391 5.22 -8.70 26.00
C LEU A 391 6.27 -8.33 24.94
N ILE A 392 7.54 -8.69 25.15
CA ILE A 392 8.65 -8.29 24.29
C ILE A 392 9.83 -9.26 24.43
N GLU A 393 10.61 -9.38 23.37
CA GLU A 393 11.85 -10.15 23.30
C GLU A 393 12.95 -9.34 22.61
N LYS A 394 14.21 -9.52 23.03
CA LYS A 394 15.38 -8.87 22.41
C LYS A 394 16.18 -9.90 21.63
N ASN A 395 16.31 -9.69 20.32
CA ASN A 395 17.03 -10.54 19.38
C ASN A 395 18.25 -9.78 18.85
N GLY A 396 19.41 -9.98 19.48
CA GLY A 396 20.59 -9.17 19.20
C GLY A 396 20.33 -7.68 19.51
N ASN A 397 20.42 -6.84 18.48
CA ASN A 397 20.14 -5.39 18.59
C ASN A 397 18.67 -5.04 18.36
N ASP A 398 17.86 -5.99 17.88
CA ASP A 398 16.45 -5.76 17.55
C ASP A 398 15.51 -6.18 18.67
N TYR A 399 14.35 -5.54 18.72
CA TYR A 399 13.28 -5.86 19.67
C TYR A 399 12.05 -6.38 18.93
N LYS A 400 11.59 -7.57 19.32
CA LYS A 400 10.37 -8.19 18.83
C LYS A 400 9.27 -8.01 19.86
N PHE A 401 8.33 -7.12 19.59
CA PHE A 401 7.13 -6.96 20.42
C PHE A 401 6.19 -8.14 20.22
N LYS A 402 5.74 -8.74 21.32
CA LYS A 402 4.73 -9.81 21.36
C LYS A 402 3.31 -9.26 21.59
N VAL A 403 3.14 -7.95 21.34
CA VAL A 403 1.85 -7.25 21.34
C VAL A 403 1.76 -6.38 20.08
N HIS A 404 0.57 -6.29 19.50
CA HIS A 404 0.27 -5.47 18.35
C HIS A 404 -0.29 -4.10 18.76
N PHE A 405 0.47 -3.03 18.52
CA PHE A 405 -0.06 -1.67 18.70
C PHE A 405 -0.86 -1.24 17.47
N LEU A 406 -2.17 -1.05 17.63
CA LEU A 406 -3.08 -0.68 16.54
C LEU A 406 -2.76 0.73 16.02
N LYS A 407 -2.17 0.79 14.83
CA LYS A 407 -1.85 2.07 14.18
C LYS A 407 -3.11 2.65 13.53
N ARG A 408 -3.60 3.75 14.09
CA ARG A 408 -4.75 4.49 13.53
C ARG A 408 -4.43 5.17 12.19
N VAL A 409 -3.17 5.49 11.91
CA VAL A 409 -2.74 6.20 10.70
C VAL A 409 -1.57 5.50 10.03
N ASN A 410 -1.63 5.42 8.70
CA ASN A 410 -0.51 5.09 7.84
C ASN A 410 -0.10 6.31 7.01
N LYS A 411 1.19 6.45 6.71
CA LYS A 411 1.68 7.50 5.81
C LYS A 411 1.78 6.99 4.38
N LYS A 412 1.31 7.78 3.42
CA LYS A 412 1.60 7.60 1.99
C LYS A 412 2.16 8.91 1.44
N GLY A 413 3.49 8.97 1.31
CA GLY A 413 4.19 10.24 1.13
C GLY A 413 3.91 11.16 2.32
N ASN A 414 3.47 12.39 2.05
CA ASN A 414 3.14 13.37 3.08
C ASN A 414 1.66 13.33 3.54
N LYS A 415 0.86 12.38 3.05
CA LYS A 415 -0.56 12.26 3.41
C LYS A 415 -0.79 11.16 4.45
N ASP A 416 -1.53 11.52 5.49
CA ASP A 416 -2.07 10.57 6.46
C ASP A 416 -3.29 9.87 5.86
N ILE A 417 -3.25 8.55 5.84
CA ILE A 417 -4.33 7.69 5.35
C ILE A 417 -4.69 6.72 6.46
N SER A 418 -5.94 6.75 6.88
CA SER A 418 -6.45 5.79 7.85
C SER A 418 -7.49 4.89 7.21
N ARG A 419 -7.10 3.63 6.99
CA ARG A 419 -8.04 2.58 6.62
C ARG A 419 -9.03 2.30 7.76
N LEU A 420 -8.57 2.38 9.00
CA LEU A 420 -9.41 2.15 10.18
C LEU A 420 -10.43 3.27 10.37
N LYS A 421 -10.11 4.51 10.01
CA LYS A 421 -11.08 5.61 9.96
C LYS A 421 -12.21 5.32 8.97
N TYR A 422 -11.87 4.77 7.81
CA TYR A 422 -12.86 4.43 6.78
C TYR A 422 -13.77 3.26 7.19
N PHE A 423 -13.20 2.19 7.76
CA PHE A 423 -13.95 0.96 8.07
C PHE A 423 -14.51 0.89 9.50
N PHE A 424 -13.96 1.62 10.45
CA PHE A 424 -14.37 1.55 11.86
C PHE A 424 -14.79 2.91 12.42
N ASN A 425 -14.84 3.96 11.59
CA ASN A 425 -15.05 5.34 12.05
C ASN A 425 -14.10 5.69 13.21
N LEU A 426 -12.84 5.25 13.10
CA LEU A 426 -11.82 5.50 14.10
C LEU A 426 -11.10 6.82 13.77
N PRO A 427 -11.43 7.96 14.41
CA PRO A 427 -10.76 9.22 14.16
C PRO A 427 -9.28 9.13 14.51
N ILE A 428 -8.49 9.99 13.88
CA ILE A 428 -7.04 10.04 14.06
C ILE A 428 -6.69 10.51 15.48
N ASP A 429 -7.44 11.50 15.96
CA ASP A 429 -7.34 12.11 17.28
C ASP A 429 -8.76 12.18 17.91
N GLY A 430 -8.85 12.11 19.24
CA GLY A 430 -10.10 12.33 19.99
C GLY A 430 -10.67 11.13 20.75
N ALA A 431 -11.48 11.44 21.76
CA ALA A 431 -12.00 10.51 22.78
C ALA A 431 -13.01 9.48 22.23
N ASP A 432 -13.72 9.80 21.15
CA ASP A 432 -14.82 8.95 20.63
C ASP A 432 -14.33 7.73 19.83
N ALA A 433 -13.02 7.64 19.57
CA ALA A 433 -12.44 6.52 18.83
C ALA A 433 -12.70 5.16 19.51
N MET A 434 -12.50 5.09 20.82
CA MET A 434 -12.70 3.85 21.57
C MET A 434 -14.19 3.46 21.63
N LYS A 435 -15.10 4.45 21.76
CA LYS A 435 -16.56 4.21 21.74
C LYS A 435 -17.00 3.63 20.41
N ASN A 436 -16.54 4.19 19.29
CA ASN A 436 -16.88 3.70 17.95
C ASN A 436 -16.36 2.27 17.74
N LEU A 437 -15.15 1.98 18.22
CA LEU A 437 -14.59 0.63 18.11
C LEU A 437 -15.33 -0.37 19.00
N TYR A 438 -15.67 0.01 20.23
CA TYR A 438 -16.45 -0.81 21.17
C TYR A 438 -17.82 -1.24 20.61
N ASN A 439 -18.46 -0.40 19.79
CA ASN A 439 -19.73 -0.77 19.17
C ASN A 439 -19.63 -2.02 18.28
N PHE A 440 -18.44 -2.42 17.80
CA PHE A 440 -18.26 -3.69 17.08
C PHE A 440 -18.12 -4.91 17.99
N PHE A 441 -18.05 -4.71 19.32
CA PHE A 441 -17.98 -5.75 20.35
C PHE A 441 -19.32 -5.92 21.10
N SER A 442 -20.36 -5.17 20.73
CA SER A 442 -21.66 -5.17 21.43
C SER A 442 -22.80 -4.84 20.48
N ASP A 443 -24.04 -5.07 20.92
CA ASP A 443 -25.24 -4.67 20.15
C ASP A 443 -25.55 -3.17 20.20
N LYS A 444 -24.67 -2.38 20.82
CA LYS A 444 -24.86 -0.95 20.92
C LYS A 444 -24.68 -0.30 19.56
N ASN A 445 -25.74 0.35 19.06
CA ASN A 445 -25.79 0.93 17.72
C ASN A 445 -25.59 -0.09 16.58
N ASN A 446 -26.08 -1.32 16.74
CA ASN A 446 -25.90 -2.43 15.79
C ASN A 446 -26.29 -2.09 14.33
N LYS A 447 -27.22 -1.14 14.13
CA LYS A 447 -27.59 -0.62 12.80
C LYS A 447 -26.41 -0.02 12.03
N LEU A 448 -25.47 0.63 12.73
CA LEU A 448 -24.27 1.24 12.14
C LEU A 448 -23.03 0.37 12.32
N TYR A 449 -22.95 -0.34 13.45
CA TYR A 449 -21.77 -1.06 13.89
C TYR A 449 -22.16 -2.52 14.15
N PRO A 450 -21.99 -3.43 13.17
CA PRO A 450 -22.30 -4.84 13.37
C PRO A 450 -21.53 -5.40 14.57
N ASN A 451 -22.21 -6.14 15.45
CA ASN A 451 -21.56 -6.88 16.54
C ASN A 451 -20.72 -8.03 15.96
N TYR A 452 -19.46 -7.74 15.61
CA TYR A 452 -18.59 -8.72 15.00
C TYR A 452 -18.05 -9.73 16.00
N LEU A 453 -17.95 -9.38 17.29
CA LEU A 453 -17.61 -10.34 18.32
C LEU A 453 -18.61 -11.50 18.32
N GLU A 454 -19.91 -11.19 18.42
CA GLU A 454 -20.97 -12.19 18.39
C GLU A 454 -21.05 -12.93 17.05
N TYR A 455 -20.92 -12.19 15.92
CA TYR A 455 -20.89 -12.80 14.59
C TYR A 455 -19.80 -13.89 14.48
N PHE A 456 -18.59 -13.62 14.98
CA PHE A 456 -17.50 -14.58 14.92
C PHE A 456 -17.61 -15.67 15.98
N ASN A 457 -18.15 -15.38 17.16
CA ASN A 457 -18.46 -16.43 18.15
C ASN A 457 -19.46 -17.46 17.61
N PHE A 458 -20.44 -17.01 16.82
CA PHE A 458 -21.40 -17.90 16.18
C PHE A 458 -20.78 -18.69 15.03
N LEU A 459 -19.89 -18.07 14.25
CA LEU A 459 -19.30 -18.67 13.06
C LEU A 459 -18.10 -19.58 13.36
N SER A 460 -17.29 -19.21 14.34
CA SER A 460 -16.01 -19.85 14.64
C SER A 460 -16.19 -21.01 15.60
N THR A 461 -15.36 -22.04 15.43
CA THR A 461 -15.26 -23.14 16.40
C THR A 461 -14.44 -22.77 17.63
N SER A 462 -13.72 -21.63 17.58
CA SER A 462 -12.80 -21.18 18.62
C SER A 462 -13.20 -19.80 19.15
N LYS A 463 -12.97 -19.59 20.45
CA LYS A 463 -13.06 -18.28 21.09
C LYS A 463 -12.02 -17.30 20.52
N PRO A 464 -12.16 -15.97 20.74
CA PRO A 464 -11.15 -15.02 20.30
C PRO A 464 -9.75 -15.40 20.79
N SER A 465 -8.77 -15.42 19.89
CA SER A 465 -7.45 -16.01 20.10
C SER A 465 -6.60 -15.27 21.13
N ASN A 466 -6.74 -13.94 21.22
CA ASN A 466 -5.94 -13.10 22.10
C ASN A 466 -6.77 -11.89 22.60
N PRO A 467 -6.42 -11.31 23.76
CA PRO A 467 -7.11 -10.15 24.28
C PRO A 467 -6.82 -8.87 23.48
N THR A 468 -7.79 -7.96 23.50
CA THR A 468 -7.70 -6.58 23.03
C THR A 468 -7.74 -5.64 24.24
N PHE A 469 -6.82 -4.68 24.29
CA PHE A 469 -6.67 -3.72 25.37
C PHE A 469 -6.97 -2.30 24.88
N PHE A 470 -7.92 -1.62 25.51
CA PHE A 470 -8.09 -0.17 25.39
C PHE A 470 -7.39 0.50 26.57
N ILE A 471 -6.32 1.23 26.28
CA ILE A 471 -5.55 1.95 27.29
C ILE A 471 -5.95 3.42 27.25
N PHE A 472 -6.31 3.94 28.42
CA PHE A 472 -6.69 5.33 28.65
C PHE A 472 -5.82 6.01 29.71
N ASP A 473 -5.76 7.33 29.64
CA ASP A 473 -5.29 8.16 30.74
C ASP A 473 -6.20 7.99 31.98
N ASN A 474 -5.65 8.10 33.19
CA ASN A 474 -6.41 7.93 34.42
C ASN A 474 -7.13 9.22 34.80
N GLU A 475 -8.28 9.41 34.16
CA GLU A 475 -9.10 10.62 34.26
C GLU A 475 -10.56 10.26 34.57
N LEU A 476 -10.76 9.58 35.71
CA LEU A 476 -12.04 8.99 36.11
C LEU A 476 -13.01 9.96 36.81
N ASN A 477 -12.55 11.13 37.25
CA ASN A 477 -13.35 12.03 38.08
C ASN A 477 -14.11 13.08 37.25
N ASN A 478 -13.76 13.23 35.96
CA ASN A 478 -14.40 14.19 35.06
C ASN A 478 -15.15 13.51 33.89
N ASP A 479 -16.47 13.68 33.83
CA ASP A 479 -17.35 13.09 32.80
C ASP A 479 -17.04 13.54 31.36
N LYS A 480 -16.28 14.63 31.18
CA LYS A 480 -15.83 15.11 29.86
C LYS A 480 -14.55 14.44 29.39
N LYS A 481 -13.86 13.69 30.25
CA LYS A 481 -12.60 13.02 29.92
C LYS A 481 -12.82 11.66 29.27
N PRO A 482 -11.88 11.18 28.46
CA PRO A 482 -12.08 10.03 27.58
C PRO A 482 -12.45 8.74 28.33
N LEU A 483 -11.73 8.42 29.41
CA LEU A 483 -11.97 7.22 30.21
C LEU A 483 -13.35 7.21 30.86
N ARG A 484 -13.65 8.25 31.65
CA ARG A 484 -14.96 8.37 32.32
C ARG A 484 -16.11 8.41 31.32
N GLY A 485 -15.94 9.14 30.22
CA GLY A 485 -16.91 9.17 29.12
C GLY A 485 -17.12 7.81 28.46
N PHE A 486 -16.07 6.98 28.35
CA PHE A 486 -16.17 5.60 27.85
C PHE A 486 -16.88 4.67 28.83
N ILE A 487 -16.53 4.69 30.12
CA ILE A 487 -17.19 3.86 31.16
C ILE A 487 -18.68 4.19 31.26
N ASN A 488 -19.03 5.48 31.22
CA ASN A 488 -20.43 5.92 31.15
C ASN A 488 -21.12 5.37 29.90
N TYR A 489 -20.42 5.37 28.75
CA TYR A 489 -20.97 4.90 27.49
C TYR A 489 -21.21 3.38 27.48
N ILE A 490 -20.35 2.57 28.07
CA ILE A 490 -20.53 1.10 28.11
C ILE A 490 -21.45 0.62 29.26
N ASN A 491 -22.00 1.54 30.06
CA ASN A 491 -22.84 1.27 31.24
C ASN A 491 -22.14 0.50 32.38
N GLU A 492 -20.82 0.57 32.49
CA GLU A 492 -20.00 -0.17 33.48
C GLU A 492 -19.72 0.62 34.77
N LYS A 493 -20.58 1.57 35.13
CA LYS A 493 -20.39 2.43 36.33
C LYS A 493 -20.22 1.61 37.62
N LYS A 494 -20.88 0.45 37.72
CA LYS A 494 -20.82 -0.43 38.90
C LYS A 494 -19.44 -1.05 39.11
N ASN A 495 -18.67 -1.25 38.04
CA ASN A 495 -17.33 -1.85 38.08
C ASN A 495 -16.22 -0.80 38.08
N MET A 496 -16.55 0.48 38.19
CA MET A 496 -15.57 1.57 38.20
C MET A 496 -14.63 1.51 39.40
N GLN A 497 -15.11 1.09 40.57
CA GLN A 497 -14.26 0.95 41.74
C GLN A 497 -13.18 -0.11 41.50
N SER A 498 -13.55 -1.24 40.88
CA SER A 498 -12.58 -2.27 40.47
C SER A 498 -11.53 -1.73 39.49
N LEU A 499 -11.91 -0.84 38.57
CA LEU A 499 -10.95 -0.18 37.67
C LEU A 499 -9.99 0.75 38.42
N LYS A 500 -10.48 1.47 39.45
CA LYS A 500 -9.64 2.32 40.32
C LYS A 500 -8.66 1.49 41.14
N ASP A 501 -9.13 0.38 41.70
CA ASP A 501 -8.33 -0.46 42.60
C ASP A 501 -7.31 -1.33 41.84
N ASN A 502 -7.73 -1.88 40.69
CA ASN A 502 -6.94 -2.87 39.95
C ASN A 502 -6.27 -2.30 38.69
N GLY A 503 -6.56 -1.06 38.28
CA GLY A 503 -6.07 -0.45 37.05
C GLY A 503 -6.50 -1.15 35.76
N SER A 504 -7.44 -2.11 35.84
CA SER A 504 -7.97 -2.86 34.70
C SER A 504 -9.42 -3.29 34.92
N LEU A 505 -10.17 -3.45 33.82
CA LEU A 505 -11.56 -3.91 33.78
C LEU A 505 -11.76 -4.80 32.56
N ARG A 506 -12.32 -6.00 32.76
CA ARG A 506 -12.80 -6.85 31.66
C ARG A 506 -14.18 -6.35 31.21
N VAL A 507 -14.34 -6.02 29.92
CA VAL A 507 -15.58 -5.46 29.35
C VAL A 507 -16.35 -6.52 28.56
N THR A 508 -15.67 -7.31 27.74
CA THR A 508 -16.25 -8.47 27.05
C THR A 508 -15.36 -9.69 27.27
N GLU A 509 -15.61 -10.80 26.58
CA GLU A 509 -14.77 -11.99 26.73
C GLU A 509 -13.30 -11.73 26.40
N ASN A 510 -13.03 -10.85 25.43
CA ASN A 510 -11.68 -10.54 24.94
C ASN A 510 -11.32 -9.05 24.94
N LEU A 511 -12.23 -8.15 25.34
CA LEU A 511 -11.93 -6.73 25.47
C LEU A 511 -11.68 -6.35 26.94
N TYR A 512 -10.55 -5.69 27.18
CA TYR A 512 -10.14 -5.17 28.48
C TYR A 512 -9.86 -3.67 28.38
N VAL A 513 -10.23 -2.92 29.41
CA VAL A 513 -9.87 -1.51 29.61
C VAL A 513 -8.78 -1.44 30.66
N LEU A 514 -7.70 -0.72 30.37
CA LEU A 514 -6.62 -0.43 31.30
C LEU A 514 -6.44 1.07 31.43
N THR A 515 -5.93 1.48 32.58
CA THR A 515 -5.49 2.85 32.83
C THR A 515 -4.19 2.87 33.62
N ASN A 516 -3.41 3.95 33.49
CA ASN A 516 -2.21 4.15 34.28
C ASN A 516 -2.55 4.34 35.77
N GLN A 517 -1.62 4.03 36.66
CA GLN A 517 -1.83 4.28 38.09
C GLN A 517 -1.67 5.76 38.44
N LEU A 518 -2.35 6.21 39.50
CA LEU A 518 -2.18 7.54 40.07
C LEU A 518 -0.79 7.70 40.69
N ILE A 519 -0.21 8.89 40.56
CA ILE A 519 1.10 9.22 41.14
C ILE A 519 0.92 10.13 42.36
N GLY A 520 1.49 9.71 43.50
CA GLY A 520 1.41 10.48 44.74
C GLY A 520 -0.03 10.63 45.23
N LYS A 521 -0.45 11.89 45.48
CA LYS A 521 -1.82 12.24 45.90
C LYS A 521 -2.70 12.76 44.75
N ALA A 522 -2.27 12.55 43.50
CA ALA A 522 -3.03 13.01 42.34
C ALA A 522 -4.37 12.26 42.26
N GLU A 523 -5.44 12.99 41.94
CA GLU A 523 -6.77 12.41 41.72
C GLU A 523 -6.98 11.93 40.27
N GLU A 524 -6.20 12.47 39.32
CA GLU A 524 -6.15 12.12 37.91
C GLU A 524 -4.72 12.30 37.39
N ASN A 525 -4.29 11.51 36.40
CA ASN A 525 -3.02 11.70 35.70
C ASN A 525 -3.00 11.17 34.26
N GLU A 526 -2.29 11.89 33.39
CA GLU A 526 -2.03 11.49 32.00
C GLU A 526 -0.83 10.53 31.95
N ILE A 527 -0.67 9.74 30.89
CA ILE A 527 0.48 8.82 30.75
C ILE A 527 1.83 9.55 30.83
N GLU A 528 1.90 10.83 30.43
CA GLU A 528 3.11 11.63 30.59
C GLU A 528 3.49 11.92 32.04
N ASP A 529 2.54 11.88 32.98
CA ASP A 529 2.82 12.07 34.43
C ASP A 529 3.61 10.91 35.04
N LEU A 530 3.73 9.79 34.33
CA LEU A 530 4.52 8.65 34.78
C LEU A 530 6.03 8.93 34.68
N PHE A 531 6.46 9.88 33.84
CA PHE A 531 7.86 10.23 33.70
C PHE A 531 8.38 11.01 34.92
N ASP A 532 9.64 10.77 35.27
CA ASP A 532 10.31 11.53 36.32
C ASP A 532 10.50 13.01 35.92
N LYS A 533 10.72 13.85 36.94
CA LYS A 533 10.92 15.29 36.76
C LYS A 533 12.06 15.58 35.78
N LYS A 534 13.16 14.82 35.85
CA LYS A 534 14.32 14.97 34.96
C LYS A 534 13.95 14.78 33.50
N THR A 535 13.14 13.77 33.18
CA THR A 535 12.70 13.52 31.81
C THR A 535 11.72 14.60 31.34
N LEU A 536 10.76 15.00 32.18
CA LEU A 536 9.77 16.03 31.84
C LEU A 536 10.39 17.42 31.65
N GLU A 537 11.44 17.76 32.39
CA GLU A 537 12.13 19.05 32.31
C GLU A 537 13.20 19.10 31.21
N HIS A 538 13.42 17.99 30.47
CA HIS A 538 14.41 17.94 29.41
C HIS A 538 14.12 18.95 28.30
N LYS A 539 15.14 19.74 27.93
CA LYS A 539 15.04 20.76 26.88
C LYS A 539 15.59 20.26 25.55
N ILE A 540 14.82 20.46 24.48
CA ILE A 540 15.21 20.11 23.10
C ILE A 540 15.33 21.39 22.29
N GLY A 541 16.53 21.70 21.81
CA GLY A 541 16.79 22.95 21.09
C GLY A 541 16.42 24.20 21.90
N GLY A 542 16.65 24.18 23.22
CA GLY A 542 16.31 25.27 24.14
C GLY A 542 14.83 25.36 24.55
N LYS A 543 13.95 24.53 23.99
CA LYS A 543 12.51 24.52 24.29
C LYS A 543 12.17 23.52 25.40
N SER A 544 11.21 23.84 26.25
CA SER A 544 10.71 22.95 27.32
C SER A 544 9.50 22.13 26.86
N PHE A 545 9.25 20.98 27.49
CA PHE A 545 8.06 20.19 27.18
C PHE A 545 6.77 20.88 27.67
N SER A 546 5.69 20.76 26.89
CA SER A 546 4.33 21.13 27.31
C SER A 546 3.32 20.07 26.86
N LYS A 547 2.43 19.68 27.78
CA LYS A 547 1.32 18.76 27.50
C LYS A 547 0.19 19.40 26.70
N LYS A 548 -0.01 20.72 26.82
CA LYS A 548 -1.09 21.45 26.14
C LYS A 548 -0.79 21.56 24.64
N SER A 549 -1.84 21.55 23.82
CA SER A 549 -1.71 21.85 22.38
C SER A 549 -1.09 23.24 22.20
N ILE A 550 0.13 23.27 21.67
CA ILE A 550 0.90 24.51 21.56
C ILE A 550 0.38 25.27 20.34
N SER A 551 -0.42 26.32 20.57
CA SER A 551 -0.47 27.44 19.64
C SER A 551 0.83 28.24 19.81
N GLU A 552 1.73 28.12 18.83
CA GLU A 552 2.81 29.05 18.49
C GLU A 552 3.48 29.85 19.64
N LYS A 553 3.89 29.20 20.73
CA LYS A 553 4.86 29.77 21.68
C LYS A 553 6.24 29.19 21.40
N ASN A 554 7.19 30.04 21.02
CA ASN A 554 8.54 29.66 20.59
C ASN A 554 9.35 28.86 21.64
N ASN A 555 8.92 28.82 22.90
CA ASN A 555 9.67 28.24 24.01
C ASN A 555 9.28 26.79 24.37
N PHE A 556 8.29 26.19 23.72
CA PHE A 556 7.81 24.85 24.07
C PHE A 556 7.79 23.86 22.90
N TYR A 557 7.95 22.58 23.20
CA TYR A 557 7.68 21.46 22.28
C TYR A 557 6.59 20.54 22.85
N GLY A 558 5.78 19.94 21.97
CA GLY A 558 4.61 19.15 22.37
C GLY A 558 4.85 17.65 22.46
N LYS A 559 3.79 16.89 22.79
CA LYS A 559 3.80 15.42 23.00
C LYS A 559 4.43 14.62 21.85
N GLU A 560 4.25 15.06 20.59
CA GLU A 560 4.84 14.36 19.43
C GLU A 560 6.37 14.40 19.41
N ILE A 561 6.99 15.51 19.83
CA ILE A 561 8.46 15.62 19.91
C ILE A 561 8.96 14.89 21.15
N PHE A 562 8.28 15.07 22.29
CA PHE A 562 8.60 14.39 23.55
C PHE A 562 8.62 12.86 23.40
N SER A 563 7.55 12.28 22.83
CA SER A 563 7.45 10.84 22.62
C SER A 563 8.50 10.24 21.67
N LYS A 564 9.07 11.03 20.76
CA LYS A 564 10.21 10.58 19.95
C LYS A 564 11.50 10.58 20.76
N TYR A 565 11.75 11.66 21.49
CA TYR A 565 12.89 11.74 22.41
C TYR A 565 12.90 10.58 23.39
N VAL A 566 11.75 10.27 24.01
CA VAL A 566 11.62 9.15 24.95
C VAL A 566 11.95 7.81 24.29
N LEU A 567 11.44 7.56 23.08
CA LEU A 567 11.69 6.31 22.36
C LEU A 567 13.15 6.14 21.92
N ASP A 568 13.79 7.24 21.53
CA ASP A 568 15.18 7.25 21.05
C ASP A 568 16.18 7.16 22.22
N ASN A 569 15.81 7.63 23.41
CA ASN A 569 16.67 7.68 24.61
C ASN A 569 16.19 6.77 25.75
N PHE A 570 15.39 5.74 25.42
CA PHE A 570 14.72 4.87 26.39
C PHE A 570 15.68 4.20 27.39
N GLU A 571 16.95 4.01 27.05
CA GLU A 571 17.95 3.40 27.93
C GLU A 571 18.28 4.28 29.14
N ASN A 572 18.15 5.60 29.02
CA ASN A 572 18.53 6.58 30.03
C ASN A 572 17.33 7.18 30.78
N ILE A 573 16.13 6.68 30.51
CA ILE A 573 14.87 7.17 31.09
C ILE A 573 14.37 6.14 32.10
N ASP A 574 13.85 6.64 33.22
CA ASP A 574 13.18 5.84 34.23
C ASP A 574 11.74 5.52 33.80
N PHE A 575 11.39 4.24 33.86
CA PHE A 575 10.06 3.70 33.54
C PHE A 575 9.46 2.90 34.69
N GLU A 576 9.95 3.03 35.93
CA GLU A 576 9.41 2.30 37.09
C GLU A 576 7.91 2.55 37.28
N ASN A 577 7.47 3.80 37.06
CA ASN A 577 6.04 4.16 37.05
C ASN A 577 5.25 3.58 35.86
N PHE A 578 5.83 2.79 34.95
CA PHE A 578 5.06 2.05 33.95
C PHE A 578 4.76 0.61 34.41
N ARG A 579 5.45 0.12 35.46
CA ARG A 579 5.33 -1.27 35.95
C ARG A 579 3.89 -1.69 36.25
N PRO A 580 3.05 -0.93 36.97
CA PRO A 580 1.71 -1.41 37.33
C PRO A 580 0.85 -1.74 36.10
N MET A 581 0.88 -0.87 35.08
CA MET A 581 0.17 -1.10 33.82
C MET A 581 0.76 -2.29 33.04
N LEU A 582 2.10 -2.41 32.97
CA LEU A 582 2.75 -3.54 32.28
C LEU A 582 2.51 -4.88 33.01
N ASN A 583 2.45 -4.88 34.34
CA ASN A 583 2.10 -6.04 35.15
C ASN A 583 0.67 -6.49 34.85
N ASN A 584 -0.29 -5.56 34.75
CA ASN A 584 -1.66 -5.87 34.37
C ASN A 584 -1.75 -6.48 32.96
N LEU A 585 -1.06 -5.91 31.98
CA LEU A 585 -0.97 -6.50 30.63
C LEU A 585 -0.41 -7.93 30.69
N SER A 586 0.72 -8.12 31.36
CA SER A 586 1.39 -9.42 31.49
C SER A 586 0.50 -10.46 32.17
N ARG A 587 -0.16 -10.09 33.27
CA ARG A 587 -1.09 -10.95 34.01
C ARG A 587 -2.27 -11.36 33.14
N ILE A 588 -2.98 -10.38 32.55
CA ILE A 588 -4.16 -10.67 31.73
C ILE A 588 -3.79 -11.57 30.53
N ILE A 589 -2.66 -11.32 29.86
CA ILE A 589 -2.21 -12.17 28.76
C ILE A 589 -1.85 -13.58 29.25
N SER A 590 -1.24 -13.70 30.42
CA SER A 590 -0.87 -15.00 31.01
C SER A 590 -2.09 -15.83 31.45
N ASP A 591 -3.17 -15.15 31.84
CA ASP A 591 -4.41 -15.77 32.31
C ASP A 591 -5.40 -16.02 31.17
N TYR A 592 -5.19 -15.39 30.00
CA TYR A 592 -6.12 -15.48 28.88
C TYR A 592 -6.15 -16.90 28.27
N GLY A 593 -7.32 -17.53 28.30
CA GLY A 593 -7.52 -18.87 27.73
C GLY A 593 -7.14 -20.03 28.66
N LYS A 594 -6.70 -19.73 29.89
CA LYS A 594 -6.78 -20.66 31.03
C LYS A 594 -8.18 -20.60 31.64
#